data_AF-A0A9P7WSJ2-F1
#
_entry.id   AF-A0A9P7WSJ2-F1
#
_cell.length_a   1.000
_cell.length_b   1.000
_cell.length_c   1.000
_cell.angle_alpha   90.00
_cell.angle_beta   90.00
_cell.angle_gamma   90.00
#
_symmetry.space_group_name_H-M   'P 1'
#
loop_
_entity.id
_entity.type
_entity.pdbx_description
1 polymer ?
#
loop_
_entity_poly.entity_id
_entity_poly.type
_entity_poly.pdbx_seq_one_letter_code
_entity_poly.pdbx_strand_id
1 'polypeptide(L)'
;MSARECRTWSAIAIDVLWRDLNSVFPLLELIAPLEQGPENRLVFPNFIKPVEWERFHSYVRRVRSFAYNDTETHLTRNGYTGIISKTIFGDVYLINPTSGPLLPNASEVTWTANEATTAHLLLPFISSHTEGLSIELGPKCSAEAINNLLNHLRCRVSGVLDFKIFIHNQVDDVTESLATCLGQMKALQRVTLPMRFGASPR
;
A
#
# COMPACT_ATOMS: atom_id res chain seq x y z
N MET A 1 -16.70 34.02 21.06
CA MET A 1 -16.68 32.60 21.49
C MET A 1 -16.11 31.70 20.37
N SER A 2 -15.04 32.12 19.67
CA SER A 2 -14.81 31.65 18.28
C SER A 2 -13.50 30.88 18.06
N ALA A 3 -12.62 30.77 19.07
CA ALA A 3 -11.32 30.09 18.93
C ALA A 3 -11.35 28.58 19.28
N ARG A 4 -12.28 28.15 20.16
CA ARG A 4 -12.44 26.75 20.54
C ARG A 4 -13.14 25.92 19.46
N GLU A 5 -14.14 26.52 18.81
CA GLU A 5 -14.85 25.88 17.71
C GLU A 5 -13.89 25.64 16.54
N CYS A 6 -13.10 26.63 16.13
CA CYS A 6 -12.16 26.49 15.01
C CYS A 6 -11.15 25.33 15.20
N ARG A 7 -10.72 25.04 16.44
CA ARG A 7 -9.85 23.90 16.76
C ARG A 7 -10.57 22.55 16.63
N THR A 8 -11.81 22.45 17.09
CA THR A 8 -12.60 21.22 16.98
C THR A 8 -12.91 20.90 15.52
N TRP A 9 -13.35 21.90 14.75
CA TRP A 9 -13.59 21.75 13.31
C TRP A 9 -12.32 21.40 12.54
N SER A 10 -11.17 21.98 12.92
CA SER A 10 -9.86 21.64 12.34
C SER A 10 -9.47 20.18 12.60
N ALA A 11 -9.69 19.66 13.80
CA ALA A 11 -9.38 18.26 14.12
C ALA A 11 -10.21 17.28 13.26
N ILE A 12 -11.52 17.53 13.16
CA ILE A 12 -12.45 16.72 12.34
C ILE A 12 -12.08 16.83 10.85
N ALA A 13 -11.78 18.04 10.36
CA ALA A 13 -11.40 18.24 8.96
C ALA A 13 -10.11 17.49 8.60
N ILE A 14 -9.12 17.46 9.50
CA ILE A 14 -7.89 16.68 9.29
C ILE A 14 -8.21 15.17 9.33
N ASP A 15 -9.09 14.70 10.21
CA ASP A 15 -9.51 13.30 10.22
C ASP A 15 -10.13 12.88 8.89
N VAL A 16 -11.02 13.71 8.34
CA VAL A 16 -11.67 13.45 7.05
C VAL A 16 -10.64 13.48 5.92
N LEU A 17 -9.74 14.47 5.90
CA LEU A 17 -8.74 14.63 4.83
C LEU A 17 -7.78 13.44 4.74
N TRP A 18 -7.39 12.87 5.89
CA TRP A 18 -6.43 11.77 5.95
C TRP A 18 -7.09 10.39 5.99
N ARG A 19 -8.43 10.33 6.04
CA ARG A 19 -9.16 9.07 6.10
C ARG A 19 -8.96 8.25 4.85
N ASP A 20 -9.10 8.88 3.69
CA ASP A 20 -9.17 8.21 2.40
C ASP A 20 -8.15 8.83 1.44
N LEU A 21 -7.09 8.08 1.15
CA LEU A 21 -5.95 8.59 0.39
C LEU A 21 -5.81 7.87 -0.95
N ASN A 22 -6.02 8.58 -2.06
CA ASN A 22 -5.82 7.98 -3.38
C ASN A 22 -4.33 7.74 -3.75
N SER A 23 -3.41 8.10 -2.86
CA SER A 23 -1.98 7.86 -3.02
C SER A 23 -1.27 7.79 -1.67
N VAL A 24 -0.21 6.98 -1.54
CA VAL A 24 0.69 6.98 -0.38
C VAL A 24 1.61 8.21 -0.35
N PHE A 25 1.73 8.94 -1.46
CA PHE A 25 2.64 10.08 -1.60
C PHE A 25 2.54 11.13 -0.47
N PRO A 26 1.33 11.59 -0.04
CA PRO A 26 1.22 12.56 1.05
C PRO A 26 1.74 12.03 2.39
N LEU A 27 1.67 10.72 2.62
CA LEU A 27 2.20 10.09 3.83
C LEU A 27 3.73 10.08 3.83
N LEU A 28 4.35 9.83 2.67
CA LEU A 28 5.80 9.87 2.52
C LEU A 28 6.32 11.30 2.71
N GLU A 29 5.63 12.31 2.16
CA GLU A 29 5.98 13.73 2.38
C GLU A 29 5.86 14.18 3.85
N LEU A 30 5.08 13.49 4.68
CA LEU A 30 5.03 13.77 6.13
C LEU A 30 6.31 13.33 6.84
N ILE A 31 6.96 12.28 6.33
CA ILE A 31 8.18 11.74 6.89
C ILE A 31 9.34 12.67 6.51
N ALA A 32 9.55 12.90 5.22
CA ALA A 32 10.53 13.86 4.75
C ALA A 32 10.13 14.41 3.37
N PRO A 33 10.54 15.63 3.01
CA PRO A 33 10.34 16.15 1.66
C PRO A 33 10.93 15.20 0.62
N LEU A 34 10.15 14.85 -0.39
CA LEU A 34 10.62 14.07 -1.53
C LEU A 34 11.26 15.00 -2.56
N GLU A 35 12.44 14.63 -3.05
CA GLU A 35 13.22 15.41 -4.01
C GLU A 35 13.59 14.57 -5.24
N GLN A 36 14.03 15.26 -6.30
CA GLN A 36 14.48 14.61 -7.52
C GLN A 36 15.77 13.83 -7.26
N GLY A 37 15.68 12.51 -7.40
CA GLY A 37 16.80 11.59 -7.41
C GLY A 37 17.19 11.15 -8.82
N PRO A 38 18.06 10.12 -8.91
CA PRO A 38 18.45 9.52 -10.18
C PRO A 38 17.26 8.98 -10.98
N GLU A 39 17.39 8.93 -12.30
CA GLU A 39 16.40 8.31 -13.22
C GLU A 39 14.97 8.88 -13.10
N ASN A 40 14.84 10.16 -12.76
CA ASN A 40 13.55 10.81 -12.54
C ASN A 40 12.69 10.15 -11.46
N ARG A 41 13.34 9.56 -10.45
CA ARG A 41 12.68 8.98 -9.27
C ARG A 41 12.72 9.95 -8.11
N LEU A 42 11.66 9.94 -7.31
CA LEU A 42 11.58 10.70 -6.08
C LEU A 42 12.25 9.91 -4.96
N VAL A 43 13.13 10.58 -4.20
CA VAL A 43 13.90 9.98 -3.09
C VAL A 43 13.83 10.89 -1.86
N PHE A 44 14.15 10.34 -0.69
CA PHE A 44 14.45 11.19 0.47
C PHE A 44 15.86 11.76 0.32
N PRO A 45 16.04 13.09 0.37
CA PRO A 45 17.35 13.73 0.21
C PRO A 45 18.24 13.56 1.44
N ASN A 46 17.62 13.36 2.62
CA ASN A 46 18.28 13.35 3.92
C ASN A 46 17.78 12.19 4.78
N PHE A 47 18.52 11.90 5.86
CA PHE A 47 18.11 10.93 6.87
C PHE A 47 16.85 11.40 7.61
N ILE A 48 15.94 10.48 7.85
CA ILE A 48 14.65 10.73 8.52
C ILE A 48 14.88 10.93 10.02
N LYS A 49 14.40 12.05 10.56
CA LYS A 49 14.58 12.44 11.96
C LYS A 49 13.50 11.78 12.85
N PRO A 50 13.80 11.48 14.13
CA PRO A 50 12.83 10.91 15.05
C PRO A 50 11.53 11.74 15.21
N VAL A 51 11.62 13.07 15.19
CA VAL A 51 10.45 13.97 15.31
C VAL A 51 9.47 13.85 14.13
N GLU A 52 9.97 13.47 12.96
CA GLU A 52 9.15 13.28 11.76
C GLU A 52 8.28 12.03 11.90
N TRP A 53 8.77 11.01 12.63
CA TRP A 53 8.00 9.80 12.96
C TRP A 53 6.83 10.07 13.89
N GLU A 54 6.98 10.93 14.91
CA GLU A 54 5.85 11.30 15.78
C GLU A 54 4.71 11.94 14.98
N ARG A 55 5.07 12.87 14.08
CA ARG A 55 4.11 13.49 13.18
C ARG A 55 3.46 12.43 12.31
N PHE A 56 4.24 11.62 11.60
CA PHE A 56 3.74 10.54 10.76
C PHE A 56 2.75 9.63 11.51
N HIS A 57 3.12 9.15 12.70
CA HIS A 57 2.28 8.29 13.52
C HIS A 57 0.94 8.94 13.95
N SER A 58 0.89 10.27 14.08
CA SER A 58 -0.36 10.99 14.38
C SER A 58 -1.35 11.04 13.20
N TYR A 59 -0.86 10.92 11.96
CA TYR A 59 -1.69 10.94 10.74
C TYR A 59 -2.06 9.53 10.29
N VAL A 60 -1.13 8.57 10.31
CA VAL A 60 -1.38 7.19 9.83
C VAL A 60 -2.50 6.47 10.57
N ARG A 61 -2.77 6.84 11.83
CA ARG A 61 -3.90 6.28 12.60
C ARG A 61 -5.27 6.69 12.05
N ARG A 62 -5.33 7.76 11.24
CA ARG A 62 -6.56 8.28 10.64
C ARG A 62 -6.88 7.58 9.32
N VAL A 63 -5.85 7.10 8.63
CA VAL A 63 -5.95 6.44 7.32
C VAL A 63 -6.74 5.14 7.46
N ARG A 64 -7.82 5.04 6.68
CA ARG A 64 -8.72 3.89 6.56
C ARG A 64 -8.64 3.28 5.17
N SER A 65 -8.58 4.10 4.13
CA SER A 65 -8.33 3.63 2.77
C SER A 65 -7.08 4.28 2.19
N PHE A 66 -6.30 3.50 1.44
CA PHE A 66 -5.27 4.10 0.60
C PHE A 66 -5.03 3.34 -0.70
N ALA A 67 -4.47 4.05 -1.67
CA ALA A 67 -4.00 3.48 -2.93
C ALA A 67 -2.50 3.77 -3.17
N TYR A 68 -1.87 2.90 -3.94
CA TYR A 68 -0.53 3.11 -4.48
C TYR A 68 -0.43 2.52 -5.89
N ASN A 69 0.24 3.24 -6.78
CA ASN A 69 0.55 2.81 -8.14
C ASN A 69 1.99 3.16 -8.48
N ASP A 70 2.80 2.15 -8.81
CA ASP A 70 4.23 2.31 -9.07
C ASP A 70 4.59 2.94 -10.43
N THR A 71 3.58 3.29 -11.22
CA THR A 71 3.69 4.07 -12.46
C THR A 71 3.14 5.49 -12.30
N GLU A 72 2.55 5.82 -11.15
CA GLU A 72 2.02 7.16 -10.88
C GLU A 72 3.16 8.17 -10.76
N THR A 73 2.99 9.31 -11.43
CA THR A 73 3.90 10.44 -11.31
C THR A 73 3.34 11.45 -10.32
N HIS A 74 4.21 12.00 -9.47
CA HIS A 74 3.82 12.96 -8.44
C HIS A 74 4.56 14.26 -8.64
N LEU A 75 3.83 15.37 -8.45
CA LEU A 75 4.39 16.71 -8.41
C LEU A 75 4.79 17.04 -6.97
N THR A 76 6.08 17.23 -6.73
CA THR A 76 6.62 17.67 -5.44
C THR A 76 6.42 19.16 -5.25
N ARG A 77 6.53 19.64 -4.00
CA ARG A 77 6.36 21.06 -3.66
C ARG A 77 7.38 22.00 -4.31
N ASN A 78 8.56 21.50 -4.65
CA ASN A 78 9.60 22.23 -5.37
C ASN A 78 9.46 22.14 -6.91
N GLY A 79 8.37 21.54 -7.41
CA GLY A 79 8.02 21.57 -8.83
C GLY A 79 8.59 20.41 -9.66
N TYR A 80 9.19 19.39 -9.04
CA TYR A 80 9.68 18.22 -9.75
C TYR A 80 8.56 17.19 -9.94
N THR A 81 8.59 16.48 -11.08
CA THR A 81 7.65 15.40 -11.37
C THR A 81 8.39 14.09 -11.53
N GLY A 82 8.04 13.09 -10.74
CA GLY A 82 8.70 11.79 -10.78
C GLY A 82 7.89 10.68 -10.14
N ILE A 83 8.38 9.45 -10.28
CA ILE A 83 7.80 8.24 -9.66
C ILE A 83 8.50 8.00 -8.32
N ILE A 84 7.77 7.57 -7.29
CA ILE A 84 8.38 7.22 -6.00
C ILE A 84 9.42 6.10 -6.19
N SER A 85 10.65 6.33 -5.71
CA SER A 85 11.68 5.29 -5.69
C SER A 85 11.27 4.14 -4.75
N LYS A 86 11.45 2.90 -5.21
CA LYS A 86 11.21 1.71 -4.39
C LYS A 86 12.09 1.63 -3.14
N THR A 87 13.26 2.28 -3.16
CA THR A 87 14.19 2.31 -2.02
C THR A 87 13.57 2.96 -0.79
N ILE A 88 12.71 3.98 -1.00
CA ILE A 88 12.01 4.69 0.08
C ILE A 88 11.26 3.72 0.99
N PHE A 89 10.55 2.75 0.43
CA PHE A 89 9.77 1.81 1.22
C PHE A 89 10.65 0.91 2.09
N GLY A 90 11.84 0.54 1.59
CA GLY A 90 12.84 -0.17 2.37
C GLY A 90 13.37 0.67 3.52
N ASP A 91 13.69 1.94 3.26
CA ASP A 91 14.19 2.88 4.27
C ASP A 91 13.14 3.12 5.36
N VAL A 92 11.90 3.42 4.96
CA VAL A 92 10.75 3.62 5.86
C VAL A 92 10.52 2.38 6.71
N TYR A 93 10.59 1.18 6.12
CA TYR A 93 10.40 -0.06 6.87
C TYR A 93 11.54 -0.30 7.88
N LEU A 94 12.79 -0.09 7.46
CA LEU A 94 13.97 -0.37 8.28
C LEU A 94 14.08 0.55 9.50
N ILE A 95 13.73 1.82 9.34
CA ILE A 95 13.92 2.84 10.38
C ILE A 95 12.63 3.17 11.13
N ASN A 96 11.51 2.52 10.78
CA ASN A 96 10.25 2.67 11.52
C ASN A 96 10.49 2.30 12.99
N PRO A 97 10.32 3.24 13.94
CA PRO A 97 10.56 2.97 15.36
C PRO A 97 9.51 2.03 15.96
N THR A 98 8.39 1.81 15.27
CA THR A 98 7.34 0.90 15.72
C THR A 98 7.50 -0.48 15.10
N SER A 99 7.41 -1.54 15.91
CA SER A 99 7.46 -2.93 15.43
C SER A 99 6.17 -3.40 14.74
N GLY A 100 5.29 -2.47 14.35
CA GLY A 100 3.96 -2.74 13.82
C GLY A 100 3.77 -2.32 12.36
N PRO A 101 2.56 -2.52 11.80
CA PRO A 101 2.24 -2.05 10.45
C PRO A 101 2.31 -0.53 10.35
N LEU A 102 2.72 -0.01 9.19
CA LEU A 102 2.84 1.43 8.94
C LEU A 102 1.49 2.15 9.00
N LEU A 103 0.42 1.45 8.57
CA LEU A 103 -0.95 1.94 8.57
C LEU A 103 -1.84 1.03 9.44
N PRO A 104 -1.80 1.21 10.77
CA PRO A 104 -2.41 0.26 11.71
C PRO A 104 -3.94 0.16 11.61
N ASN A 105 -4.58 1.15 10.99
CA ASN A 105 -6.02 1.33 10.94
C ASN A 105 -6.60 1.23 9.52
N ALA A 106 -5.76 0.92 8.52
CA ALA A 106 -6.17 0.79 7.13
C ALA A 106 -7.04 -0.46 6.94
N SER A 107 -8.31 -0.21 6.61
CA SER A 107 -9.31 -1.21 6.26
C SER A 107 -9.34 -1.52 4.78
N GLU A 108 -9.01 -0.56 3.91
CA GLU A 108 -9.02 -0.76 2.45
C GLU A 108 -7.66 -0.43 1.85
N VAL A 109 -7.12 -1.37 1.07
CA VAL A 109 -5.80 -1.24 0.43
C VAL A 109 -5.94 -1.51 -1.05
N THR A 110 -5.54 -0.55 -1.88
CA THR A 110 -5.41 -0.73 -3.32
C THR A 110 -3.94 -0.62 -3.72
N TRP A 111 -3.41 -1.63 -4.39
CA TRP A 111 -1.99 -1.71 -4.71
C TRP A 111 -1.78 -2.14 -6.16
N THR A 112 -1.25 -1.24 -6.98
CA THR A 112 -0.87 -1.51 -8.37
C THR A 112 0.65 -1.55 -8.48
N ALA A 113 1.18 -2.70 -8.91
CA ALA A 113 2.61 -2.93 -9.07
C ALA A 113 2.90 -3.51 -10.44
N ASN A 114 3.67 -2.78 -11.25
CA ASN A 114 4.16 -3.24 -12.54
C ASN A 114 5.34 -4.23 -12.39
N GLU A 115 6.11 -4.13 -11.31
CA GLU A 115 7.30 -4.95 -11.04
C GLU A 115 7.19 -5.78 -9.75
N ALA A 116 7.80 -6.97 -9.77
CA ALA A 116 7.84 -7.90 -8.64
C ALA A 116 8.33 -7.27 -7.33
N THR A 117 9.40 -6.46 -7.40
CA THR A 117 9.96 -5.79 -6.22
C THR A 117 8.95 -4.89 -5.55
N THR A 118 8.13 -4.21 -6.35
CA THR A 118 7.14 -3.26 -5.86
C THR A 118 5.93 -3.95 -5.26
N ALA A 119 5.55 -5.12 -5.78
CA ALA A 119 4.44 -5.90 -5.26
C ALA A 119 4.65 -6.31 -3.80
N HIS A 120 5.90 -6.64 -3.40
CA HIS A 120 6.22 -6.99 -2.02
C HIS A 120 6.21 -5.80 -1.04
N LEU A 121 6.33 -4.57 -1.53
CA LEU A 121 6.33 -3.37 -0.69
C LEU A 121 4.97 -3.05 -0.08
N LEU A 122 3.91 -3.77 -0.49
CA LEU A 122 2.59 -3.67 0.11
C LEU A 122 2.55 -4.27 1.52
N LEU A 123 3.40 -5.27 1.82
CA LEU A 123 3.31 -6.07 3.05
C LEU A 123 3.41 -5.27 4.36
N PRO A 124 4.24 -4.22 4.49
CA PRO A 124 4.29 -3.37 5.68
C PRO A 124 3.03 -2.52 5.93
N PHE A 125 2.19 -2.34 4.91
CA PHE A 125 0.98 -1.53 5.00
C PHE A 125 -0.28 -2.33 5.33
N ILE A 126 -0.20 -3.66 5.27
CA ILE A 126 -1.29 -4.56 5.67
C ILE A 126 -1.33 -4.63 7.19
N SER A 127 -2.52 -4.43 7.76
CA SER A 127 -2.77 -4.55 9.18
C SER A 127 -3.81 -5.63 9.48
N SER A 128 -3.99 -5.97 10.75
CA SER A 128 -5.08 -6.86 11.18
C SER A 128 -6.48 -6.29 10.94
N HIS A 129 -6.60 -4.99 10.66
CA HIS A 129 -7.87 -4.32 10.38
C HIS A 129 -8.18 -4.25 8.88
N THR A 130 -7.31 -4.79 8.02
CA THR A 130 -7.52 -4.76 6.58
C THR A 130 -8.66 -5.71 6.21
N GLU A 131 -9.76 -5.14 5.73
CA GLU A 131 -10.99 -5.82 5.32
C GLU A 131 -11.10 -5.92 3.80
N GLY A 132 -10.61 -4.91 3.07
CA GLY A 132 -10.59 -4.86 1.61
C GLY A 132 -9.16 -4.80 1.08
N LEU A 133 -8.80 -5.73 0.20
CA LEU A 133 -7.49 -5.79 -0.43
C LEU A 133 -7.63 -5.97 -1.94
N SER A 134 -7.22 -4.96 -2.70
CA SER A 134 -7.21 -4.96 -4.16
C SER A 134 -5.77 -4.88 -4.66
N ILE A 135 -5.31 -5.89 -5.37
CA ILE A 135 -3.95 -5.97 -5.91
C ILE A 135 -4.01 -6.09 -7.42
N GLU A 136 -3.30 -5.23 -8.12
CA GLU A 136 -3.10 -5.31 -9.58
C GLU A 136 -1.61 -5.51 -9.88
N LEU A 137 -1.30 -6.62 -10.54
CA LEU A 137 0.06 -7.06 -10.85
C LEU A 137 0.29 -6.99 -12.36
N GLY A 138 1.18 -6.09 -12.77
CA GLY A 138 1.53 -5.84 -14.16
C GLY A 138 2.37 -6.95 -14.80
N PRO A 139 2.64 -6.83 -16.11
CA PRO A 139 3.26 -7.88 -16.92
C PRO A 139 4.73 -8.17 -16.58
N LYS A 140 5.42 -7.33 -15.80
CA LYS A 140 6.80 -7.62 -15.38
C LYS A 140 6.87 -8.41 -14.06
N CYS A 141 5.74 -8.76 -13.46
CA CYS A 141 5.69 -9.67 -12.32
C CYS A 141 5.86 -11.12 -12.79
N SER A 142 6.94 -11.78 -12.36
CA SER A 142 7.14 -13.21 -12.61
C SER A 142 6.20 -14.06 -11.76
N ALA A 143 5.84 -15.26 -12.23
CA ALA A 143 5.00 -16.19 -11.48
C ALA A 143 5.59 -16.51 -10.09
N GLU A 144 6.91 -16.69 -10.01
CA GLU A 144 7.62 -16.90 -8.74
C GLU A 144 7.41 -15.75 -7.75
N ALA A 145 7.55 -14.49 -8.20
CA ALA A 145 7.34 -13.34 -7.33
C ALA A 145 5.90 -13.23 -6.84
N ILE A 146 4.92 -13.52 -7.71
CA ILE A 146 3.51 -13.53 -7.35
C ILE A 146 3.23 -14.64 -6.33
N ASN A 147 3.77 -15.85 -6.54
CA ASN A 147 3.65 -16.97 -5.60
C ASN A 147 4.25 -16.62 -4.24
N ASN A 148 5.43 -15.99 -4.20
CA ASN A 148 6.04 -15.52 -2.97
C ASN A 148 5.19 -14.45 -2.27
N LEU A 149 4.58 -13.54 -3.03
CA LEU A 149 3.68 -12.52 -2.46
C LEU A 149 2.46 -13.19 -1.82
N LEU A 150 1.79 -14.09 -2.54
CA LEU A 150 0.62 -14.83 -2.03
C LEU A 150 0.97 -15.63 -0.78
N ASN A 151 2.15 -16.27 -0.76
CA ASN A 151 2.65 -16.99 0.40
C ASN A 151 2.95 -16.09 1.62
N HIS A 152 3.29 -14.83 1.41
CA HIS A 152 3.41 -13.87 2.51
C HIS A 152 2.05 -13.30 2.95
N LEU A 153 1.15 -13.07 2.00
CA LEU A 153 -0.20 -12.58 2.26
C LEU A 153 -0.97 -13.56 3.13
N ARG A 154 -0.92 -14.86 2.82
CA ARG A 154 -1.65 -15.90 3.58
C ARG A 154 -1.44 -15.84 5.10
N CYS A 155 -0.27 -15.38 5.55
CA CYS A 155 0.08 -15.30 6.98
C CYS A 155 -0.40 -13.99 7.65
N ARG A 156 -0.82 -12.98 6.88
CA ARG A 156 -1.12 -11.62 7.37
C ARG A 156 -2.58 -11.21 7.21
N VAL A 157 -3.34 -11.86 6.31
CA VAL A 157 -4.66 -11.39 5.85
C VAL A 157 -5.84 -12.30 6.25
N SER A 158 -5.85 -12.80 7.48
CA SER A 158 -6.93 -13.70 7.94
C SER A 158 -8.30 -13.02 8.11
N GLY A 159 -8.33 -11.70 8.29
CA GLY A 159 -9.54 -10.88 8.50
C GLY A 159 -10.11 -10.22 7.23
N VAL A 160 -9.52 -10.44 6.06
CA VAL A 160 -9.99 -9.82 4.81
C VAL A 160 -11.37 -10.36 4.41
N LEU A 161 -12.29 -9.44 4.14
CA LEU A 161 -13.66 -9.70 3.71
C LEU A 161 -13.81 -9.61 2.19
N ASP A 162 -13.08 -8.68 1.56
CA ASP A 162 -13.11 -8.43 0.11
C ASP A 162 -11.69 -8.53 -0.46
N PHE A 163 -11.46 -9.52 -1.32
CA PHE A 163 -10.19 -9.72 -1.98
C PHE A 163 -10.34 -9.60 -3.50
N LYS A 164 -9.57 -8.70 -4.10
CA LYS A 164 -9.49 -8.53 -5.55
C LYS A 164 -8.04 -8.70 -5.95
N ILE A 165 -7.81 -9.56 -6.93
CA ILE A 165 -6.49 -9.68 -7.55
C ILE A 165 -6.66 -9.61 -9.05
N PHE A 166 -5.81 -8.86 -9.72
CA PHE A 166 -5.71 -8.78 -11.17
C PHE A 166 -4.27 -9.07 -11.56
N ILE A 167 -4.07 -10.06 -12.44
CA ILE A 167 -2.75 -10.48 -12.91
C ILE A 167 -2.76 -10.35 -14.42
N HIS A 168 -1.86 -9.53 -14.97
CA HIS A 168 -1.77 -9.30 -16.42
C HIS A 168 -1.01 -10.41 -17.18
N ASN A 169 -0.27 -11.28 -16.47
CA ASN A 169 0.47 -12.42 -17.02
C ASN A 169 -0.31 -13.76 -16.99
N GLN A 170 0.27 -14.81 -17.59
CA GLN A 170 -0.30 -16.16 -17.58
C GLN A 170 -0.51 -16.66 -16.15
N VAL A 171 -1.75 -17.08 -15.88
CA VAL A 171 -2.29 -17.32 -14.54
C VAL A 171 -2.01 -18.74 -14.04
N ASP A 172 -1.75 -19.68 -14.97
CA ASP A 172 -1.77 -21.11 -14.71
C ASP A 172 -0.78 -21.51 -13.59
N ASP A 173 0.43 -20.92 -13.58
CA ASP A 173 1.50 -21.18 -12.60
C ASP A 173 1.26 -20.60 -11.19
N VAL A 174 0.17 -19.84 -11.01
CA VAL A 174 -0.14 -19.13 -9.76
C VAL A 174 -1.40 -19.70 -9.08
N THR A 175 -2.17 -20.53 -9.79
CA THR A 175 -3.49 -21.01 -9.36
C THR A 175 -3.45 -21.74 -8.01
N GLU A 176 -2.47 -22.61 -7.79
CA GLU A 176 -2.35 -23.38 -6.54
C GLU A 176 -2.00 -22.48 -5.34
N SER A 177 -1.04 -21.57 -5.50
CA SER A 177 -0.66 -20.60 -4.46
C SER A 177 -1.83 -19.67 -4.13
N LEU A 178 -2.59 -19.25 -5.14
CA LEU A 178 -3.77 -18.43 -4.96
C LEU A 178 -4.86 -19.20 -4.21
N ALA A 179 -5.18 -20.43 -4.62
CA ALA A 179 -6.15 -21.27 -3.93
C ALA A 179 -5.76 -21.50 -2.46
N THR A 180 -4.47 -21.75 -2.21
CA THR A 180 -3.93 -21.91 -0.85
C THR A 180 -4.06 -20.62 -0.04
N CYS A 181 -3.77 -19.46 -0.65
CA CYS A 181 -3.90 -18.16 0.00
C CYS A 181 -5.37 -17.86 0.36
N LEU A 182 -6.29 -18.04 -0.59
CA LEU A 182 -7.72 -17.85 -0.38
C LEU A 182 -8.27 -18.80 0.70
N GLY A 183 -7.80 -20.04 0.74
CA GLY A 183 -8.19 -21.02 1.77
C GLY A 183 -7.83 -20.61 3.20
N GLN A 184 -6.88 -19.69 3.40
CA GLN A 184 -6.54 -19.15 4.72
C GLN A 184 -7.36 -17.92 5.12
N MET A 185 -8.03 -17.27 4.16
CA MET A 185 -8.87 -16.09 4.40
C MET A 185 -10.26 -16.52 4.88
N LYS A 186 -10.37 -16.91 6.15
CA LYS A 186 -11.61 -17.50 6.72
C LYS A 186 -12.80 -16.53 6.77
N ALA A 187 -12.54 -15.22 6.79
CA ALA A 187 -13.57 -14.18 6.85
C ALA A 187 -14.05 -13.72 5.46
N LEU A 188 -13.51 -14.30 4.39
CA LEU A 188 -13.71 -13.83 3.02
C LEU A 188 -15.17 -13.96 2.58
N GLN A 189 -15.76 -12.84 2.16
CA GLN A 189 -17.13 -12.74 1.67
C GLN A 189 -17.20 -12.53 0.17
N ARG A 190 -16.22 -11.81 -0.41
CA ARG A 190 -16.19 -11.48 -1.84
C ARG A 190 -14.80 -11.70 -2.40
N VAL A 191 -14.75 -12.35 -3.56
CA VAL A 191 -13.52 -12.57 -4.33
C VAL A 191 -13.74 -12.09 -5.75
N THR A 192 -12.86 -11.22 -6.23
CA THR A 192 -12.80 -10.86 -7.65
C THR A 192 -11.50 -11.36 -8.24
N LEU A 193 -11.62 -12.28 -9.21
CA LEU A 193 -10.51 -12.82 -9.98
C LEU A 193 -10.64 -12.38 -11.45
N PRO A 194 -9.54 -12.24 -12.21
CA PRO A 194 -9.63 -11.96 -13.64
C PRO A 194 -10.33 -13.12 -14.36
N MET A 195 -11.03 -12.79 -15.46
CA MET A 195 -11.88 -13.74 -16.19
C MET A 195 -11.18 -15.02 -16.70
N ARG A 196 -9.83 -15.10 -16.67
CA ARG A 196 -9.07 -16.27 -17.13
C ARG A 196 -8.92 -17.39 -16.10
N PHE A 197 -9.40 -17.24 -14.86
CA PHE A 197 -9.40 -18.31 -13.86
C PHE A 197 -10.45 -19.43 -14.11
N GLY A 198 -11.19 -19.38 -15.22
CA GLY A 198 -12.28 -20.30 -15.53
C GLY A 198 -12.30 -20.75 -16.99
N ALA A 199 -11.31 -21.53 -17.42
CA ALA A 199 -11.44 -22.48 -18.53
C ALA A 199 -10.21 -23.40 -18.59
N SER A 200 -10.32 -24.58 -17.98
CA SER A 200 -9.54 -25.73 -18.47
C SER A 200 -10.31 -26.33 -19.65
N PRO A 201 -9.78 -26.29 -20.90
CA PRO A 201 -10.23 -27.22 -21.90
C PRO A 201 -9.65 -28.59 -21.54
N ARG A 202 -10.56 -29.56 -21.46
CA ARG A 202 -10.28 -30.99 -21.28
C ARG A 202 -9.38 -31.55 -22.38
#